data_AF-A0A7L3Q2S1-F1
#
_entry.id   AF-A0A7L3Q2S1-F1
#
_cell.length_a   1.000
_cell.length_b   1.000
_cell.length_c   1.000
_cell.angle_alpha   90.00
_cell.angle_beta   90.00
_cell.angle_gamma   90.00
#
_symmetry.space_group_name_H-M   'P 1'
#
loop_
_entity.id
_entity.type
_entity.pdbx_description
1 polymer ?
#
loop_
_entity_poly.entity_id
_entity_poly.type
_entity_poly.pdbx_seq_one_letter_code
_entity_poly.pdbx_strand_id
1 'polypeptide(L)'
;MRSLGASPTPGEVQRHLQLHRIDRNAELDFSTFLTIMYRQMKQEEPEQEIRRALAMLDRRRSGEIAVPELRAKLTRLGEKLSEEE
;
A
#
# COMPACT_ATOMS: atom_id res chain seq x y z
N MET A 1 5.75 -2.03 -10.69
CA MET A 1 4.37 -2.34 -10.26
C MET A 1 3.53 -1.08 -10.20
N ARG A 2 3.95 -0.02 -9.48
CA ARG A 2 3.24 1.29 -9.43
C ARG A 2 2.88 1.89 -10.79
N SER A 3 3.83 1.90 -11.74
CA SER A 3 3.60 2.38 -13.10
C SER A 3 2.57 1.56 -13.90
N LEU A 4 2.20 0.38 -13.40
CA LEU A 4 1.18 -0.50 -13.98
C LEU A 4 -0.14 -0.46 -13.18
N GLY A 5 -0.29 0.52 -12.28
CA GLY A 5 -1.53 0.73 -11.51
C GLY A 5 -1.66 -0.08 -10.22
N ALA A 6 -0.63 -0.83 -9.81
CA ALA A 6 -0.63 -1.59 -8.54
C ALA A 6 0.39 -1.01 -7.56
N SER A 7 0.01 -0.83 -6.29
CA SER A 7 0.86 -0.20 -5.27
C SER A 7 1.11 -1.14 -4.08
N PRO A 8 1.79 -2.28 -4.29
CA PRO A 8 2.05 -3.23 -3.22
C PRO A 8 2.88 -2.61 -2.10
N THR A 9 2.52 -2.96 -0.88
CA THR A 9 3.32 -2.70 0.32
C THR A 9 4.63 -3.48 0.29
N PRO A 10 5.68 -3.03 1.02
CA PRO A 10 6.93 -3.78 1.12
C PRO A 10 6.76 -5.22 1.62
N GLY A 11 5.76 -5.48 2.47
CA GLY A 11 5.42 -6.82 2.96
C GLY A 11 4.85 -7.73 1.87
N GLU A 12 4.04 -7.19 0.96
CA GLU A 12 3.50 -7.95 -0.17
C GLU A 12 4.57 -8.27 -1.20
N VAL A 13 5.45 -7.30 -1.50
CA VAL A 13 6.62 -7.56 -2.35
C VAL A 13 7.47 -8.69 -1.76
N GLN A 14 7.75 -8.66 -0.46
CA GLN A 14 8.50 -9.72 0.22
C GLN A 14 7.80 -11.08 0.13
N ARG A 15 6.46 -11.10 0.26
CA ARG A 15 5.67 -12.32 0.14
C ARG A 15 5.77 -12.92 -1.26
N HIS A 16 5.68 -12.10 -2.30
CA HIS A 16 5.83 -12.56 -3.69
C HIS A 16 7.21 -13.17 -3.93
N LEU A 17 8.28 -12.52 -3.43
CA LEU A 17 9.64 -13.06 -3.51
C LEU A 17 9.75 -14.44 -2.82
N GLN A 18 9.21 -14.57 -1.61
CA GLN A 18 9.23 -15.85 -0.88
C GLN A 18 8.45 -16.96 -1.58
N LEU A 19 7.24 -16.66 -2.06
CA LEU A 19 6.39 -17.62 -2.77
C LEU A 19 7.05 -18.18 -4.03
N HIS A 20 7.83 -17.36 -4.71
CA HIS A 20 8.55 -17.73 -5.93
C HIS A 20 10.01 -18.15 -5.67
N ARG A 21 10.45 -18.22 -4.40
CA ARG A 21 11.83 -18.54 -4.00
C ARG A 21 12.89 -17.67 -4.68
N ILE A 22 12.59 -16.38 -4.78
CA ILE A 22 13.45 -15.37 -5.41
C ILE A 22 14.19 -14.62 -4.31
N ASP A 23 15.52 -14.56 -4.41
CA ASP A 23 16.32 -13.74 -3.52
C ASP A 23 16.06 -12.25 -3.78
N ARG A 24 16.19 -11.41 -2.74
CA ARG A 24 15.92 -9.97 -2.85
C ARG A 24 16.74 -9.25 -3.93
N ASN A 25 17.92 -9.77 -4.26
CA ASN A 25 18.84 -9.20 -5.23
C ASN A 25 18.91 -10.01 -6.53
N ALA A 26 18.06 -11.03 -6.68
CA ALA A 26 18.01 -11.83 -7.90
C ALA A 26 17.24 -11.09 -9.00
N GLU A 27 17.60 -11.36 -10.24
CA GLU A 27 16.86 -10.91 -11.40
C GLU A 27 15.59 -11.74 -11.58
N LEU A 28 14.54 -11.09 -12.08
CA LEU A 28 13.23 -11.68 -12.34
C LEU A 28 13.05 -11.88 -13.84
N ASP A 29 12.74 -13.11 -14.26
CA ASP A 29 12.27 -13.30 -15.63
C ASP A 29 10.88 -12.69 -15.84
N PHE A 30 10.58 -12.37 -17.09
CA PHE A 30 9.34 -11.66 -17.43
C PHE A 30 8.08 -12.47 -17.12
N SER A 31 8.10 -13.79 -17.32
CA SER A 31 6.98 -14.69 -17.02
C SER A 31 6.61 -14.71 -15.53
N THR A 32 7.61 -14.69 -14.67
CA THR A 32 7.46 -14.68 -13.22
C THR A 32 6.95 -13.33 -12.77
N PHE A 33 7.47 -12.24 -13.34
CA PHE A 33 6.94 -10.90 -13.12
C PHE A 33 5.44 -10.80 -13.47
N LEU A 34 5.02 -11.33 -14.63
CA LEU A 34 3.60 -11.35 -15.02
C LEU A 34 2.74 -12.15 -14.05
N THR A 35 3.23 -13.29 -13.57
CA THR A 35 2.52 -14.11 -12.58
C THR A 35 2.32 -13.36 -11.26
N ILE A 36 3.37 -12.67 -10.79
CA ILE A 36 3.32 -11.82 -9.59
C ILE A 36 2.33 -10.66 -9.79
N MET A 37 2.42 -9.96 -10.92
CA MET A 37 1.52 -8.86 -11.26
C MET A 37 0.06 -9.29 -11.30
N TYR A 38 -0.24 -10.41 -11.97
CA TYR A 38 -1.60 -10.95 -12.04
C TYR A 38 -2.19 -11.23 -10.65
N ARG A 39 -1.39 -11.80 -9.75
CA ARG A 39 -1.81 -12.05 -8.36
C ARG A 39 -2.00 -10.76 -7.59
N GLN A 40 -1.08 -9.81 -7.70
CA GLN A 40 -1.18 -8.52 -7.02
C GLN A 40 -2.44 -7.78 -7.44
N MET A 41 -2.69 -7.64 -8.75
CA MET A 41 -3.86 -6.91 -9.27
C MET A 41 -5.20 -7.50 -8.82
N LYS A 42 -5.26 -8.79 -8.47
CA LYS A 42 -6.47 -9.42 -7.92
C LYS A 42 -6.68 -9.16 -6.43
N GLN A 43 -5.63 -8.76 -5.71
CA GLN A 43 -5.66 -8.53 -4.27
C GLN A 43 -5.87 -7.04 -3.95
N GLU A 44 -5.51 -6.16 -4.87
CA GLU A 44 -5.68 -4.71 -4.73
C GLU A 44 -7.17 -4.35 -4.66
N GLU A 45 -7.62 -3.90 -3.49
CA GLU A 45 -8.97 -3.36 -3.28
C GLU A 45 -8.86 -1.93 -2.72
N PRO A 46 -8.42 -0.96 -3.54
CA PRO A 46 -8.00 0.36 -3.06
C PRO A 46 -9.11 1.09 -2.29
N GLU A 47 -10.37 0.98 -2.74
CA GLU A 47 -11.51 1.58 -2.04
C GLU A 47 -11.71 0.98 -0.64
N GLN A 48 -11.60 -0.35 -0.51
CA GLN A 48 -11.72 -1.01 0.79
C GLN A 48 -10.54 -0.69 1.70
N GLU A 49 -9.32 -0.66 1.15
CA GLU A 49 -8.12 -0.33 1.91
C GLU A 49 -8.16 1.10 2.44
N ILE A 50 -8.56 2.07 1.61
CA ILE A 50 -8.78 3.46 2.03
C ILE A 50 -9.83 3.52 3.13
N ARG A 51 -10.98 2.84 2.97
CA ARG A 51 -12.02 2.80 4.02
C ARG A 51 -11.50 2.20 5.32
N ARG A 52 -10.73 1.10 5.27
CA ARG A 52 -10.13 0.46 6.45
C ARG A 52 -9.13 1.40 7.12
N ALA A 53 -8.29 2.09 6.34
CA ALA A 53 -7.36 3.08 6.87
C ALA A 53 -8.08 4.24 7.55
N LEU A 54 -9.12 4.79 6.92
CA LEU A 54 -9.97 5.84 7.49
C LEU A 54 -10.69 5.37 8.77
N ALA A 55 -11.18 4.14 8.81
CA ALA A 55 -11.79 3.58 10.02
C ALA A 55 -10.78 3.39 11.18
N MET A 56 -9.50 3.11 10.88
CA MET A 56 -8.42 3.10 11.89
C MET A 56 -8.00 4.51 12.32
N LEU A 57 -8.29 5.53 11.50
CA LEU A 57 -8.07 6.93 11.80
C LEU A 57 -9.16 7.48 12.72
N ASP A 58 -10.41 7.26 12.35
CA ASP A 58 -11.58 7.68 13.11
C ASP A 58 -11.89 6.73 14.29
N ARG A 59 -11.15 6.93 15.39
CA ARG A 59 -11.36 6.16 16.62
C ARG A 59 -12.74 6.35 17.24
N ARG A 60 -13.41 7.46 16.94
CA ARG A 60 -14.71 7.82 17.53
C ARG A 60 -15.87 7.29 16.69
N ARG A 61 -15.61 6.77 15.48
CA ARG A 61 -16.62 6.35 14.51
C ARG A 61 -17.62 7.47 14.18
N SER A 62 -17.15 8.72 14.17
CA SER A 62 -17.94 9.88 13.78
C SER A 62 -18.17 9.98 12.27
N GLY A 63 -17.39 9.26 11.46
CA GLY A 63 -17.35 9.40 10.00
C GLY A 63 -16.48 10.57 9.53
N GLU A 64 -15.89 11.31 10.45
CA GLU A 64 -15.06 12.50 10.20
C GLU A 64 -13.71 12.35 10.92
N ILE A 65 -12.64 12.87 10.31
CA ILE A 65 -11.29 12.88 10.88
C ILE A 65 -10.83 14.33 10.93
N ALA A 66 -10.36 14.78 12.10
CA ALA A 66 -9.85 16.13 12.25
C ALA A 66 -8.53 16.30 11.46
N VAL A 67 -8.40 17.41 10.73
CA VAL A 67 -7.21 17.74 9.93
C VAL A 67 -5.89 17.58 10.72
N PRO A 68 -5.78 18.04 11.98
CA PRO A 68 -4.54 17.86 12.75
C PRO A 68 -4.20 16.39 13.03
N GLU A 69 -5.21 15.53 13.25
CA GLU A 69 -5.00 14.10 13.49
C GLU A 69 -4.57 13.36 12.22
N LEU A 70 -5.18 13.70 11.09
CA LEU A 70 -4.80 13.18 9.78
C LEU A 70 -3.35 13.58 9.46
N ARG A 71 -3.01 14.87 9.60
CA ARG A 71 -1.66 15.38 9.37
C ARG A 71 -0.63 14.71 10.26
N ALA A 72 -0.88 14.62 11.56
CA ALA A 72 0.03 13.97 12.50
C ALA A 72 0.33 12.50 12.13
N LYS A 73 -0.66 11.76 11.63
CA LYS A 73 -0.47 10.37 11.20
C LYS A 73 0.21 10.25 9.84
N LEU A 74 -0.10 11.11 8.87
CA LEU A 74 0.58 11.14 7.57
C LEU A 74 2.06 11.51 7.74
N THR A 75 2.37 12.50 8.58
CA THR A 75 3.76 12.84 8.95
C THR A 75 4.49 11.68 9.61
N ARG A 76 3.82 10.90 10.46
CA ARG A 76 4.41 9.70 11.08
C ARG A 76 4.70 8.59 10.07
N LEU A 77 3.96 8.54 8.96
CA LEU A 77 4.19 7.62 7.85
C LEU A 77 5.28 8.10 6.88
N GLY A 78 5.82 9.31 7.09
CA GLY A 78 6.90 9.89 6.29
C GLY A 78 6.43 10.90 5.25
N GLU A 79 5.13 11.15 5.14
CA GLU A 79 4.56 12.12 4.21
C GLU A 79 4.54 13.52 4.86
N LYS A 80 5.27 14.47 4.28
CA LYS A 80 5.25 15.87 4.73
C LYS A 80 4.21 16.62 3.93
N LEU A 81 3.11 16.98 4.59
CA LEU A 81 2.11 17.89 4.04
C LEU A 81 2.48 19.33 4.38
N SER A 82 2.33 20.23 3.42
CA SER A 82 2.32 21.67 3.69
C SER A 82 1.08 22.07 4.50
N GLU A 83 0.99 23.33 4.94
CA GLU A 83 -0.22 23.83 5.63
C GLU A 83 -1.43 23.97 4.68
N GLU A 84 -1.17 24.00 3.37
CA GLU A 84 -2.18 24.11 2.31
C GLU A 84 -2.70 22.74 1.84
N GLU A 85 -1.98 21.66 2.16
CA GLU A 85 -2.29 20.25 1.85
C GLU A 85 -2.89 19.50 3.06
#